data_AF-A0A660R9X8-F1
#
_entry.id   AF-A0A660R9X8-F1
#
_cell.length_a   1.000
_cell.length_b   1.000
_cell.length_c   1.000
_cell.angle_alpha   90.00
_cell.angle_beta   90.00
_cell.angle_gamma   90.00
#
_symmetry.space_group_name_H-M   'P 1'
#
loop_
_entity.id
_entity.type
_entity.pdbx_description
1 polymer ?
#
loop_
_entity_poly.entity_id
_entity_poly.type
_entity_poly.pdbx_seq_one_letter_code
_entity_poly.pdbx_strand_id
1 'polypeptide(L)'
;MKRNLFLFILLLIPFVSSANTLLLYKASEQGYGESILKRYIVPELKKINEKFTIADVESTSISFHDFHSIITCYYTSDMKNAIGYLHKLSDFLMTGGKLFIINNIGAIKDKGGTNNPTLLDLNAVYNFMGISYKFGWQRIKINNIQADKDYLLENDPDYGKRGIEYYKIFSSLIHPILATQFGGKTYPLVVLGPNGGIALYNYIFDSKGNLVVDIGKIIVKIVIGDLHRQNRVLMVGVNEDITMAFKYALVPLDKS
;
A
#
# COMPACT_ATOMS: atom_id res chain seq x y z
N MET A 1 -48.52 39.91 -0.79
CA MET A 1 -48.26 38.44 -0.77
C MET A 1 -46.75 38.21 -0.75
N LYS A 2 -46.20 37.81 0.41
CA LYS A 2 -44.78 37.44 0.53
C LYS A 2 -44.59 36.01 0.01
N ARG A 3 -43.87 35.83 -1.10
CA ARG A 3 -43.41 34.51 -1.56
C ARG A 3 -42.26 34.08 -0.65
N ASN A 4 -42.53 33.13 0.25
CA ASN A 4 -41.48 32.42 0.95
C ASN A 4 -40.74 31.55 -0.07
N LEU A 5 -39.54 32.00 -0.45
CA LEU A 5 -38.60 31.21 -1.24
C LEU A 5 -37.96 30.20 -0.29
N PHE A 6 -38.47 28.98 -0.28
CA PHE A 6 -37.87 27.87 0.46
C PHE A 6 -36.59 27.45 -0.26
N LEU A 7 -35.44 27.91 0.25
CA LEU A 7 -34.13 27.41 -0.14
C LEU A 7 -33.98 25.98 0.39
N PHE A 8 -34.17 24.99 -0.48
CA PHE A 8 -33.73 23.63 -0.21
C PHE A 8 -32.19 23.61 -0.26
N ILE A 9 -31.56 23.77 0.90
CA ILE A 9 -30.16 23.39 1.07
C ILE A 9 -30.14 21.87 0.97
N LEU A 10 -29.72 21.35 -0.18
CA LEU A 10 -29.36 19.95 -0.34
C LEU A 10 -28.12 19.74 0.55
N LEU A 11 -28.35 19.36 1.81
CA LEU A 11 -27.31 18.76 2.64
C LEU A 11 -26.96 17.44 1.95
N LEU A 12 -26.00 17.50 1.02
CA LEU A 12 -25.12 16.39 0.70
C LEU A 12 -24.38 16.10 2.01
N ILE A 13 -25.05 15.41 2.94
CA ILE A 13 -24.34 14.62 3.93
C ILE A 13 -23.54 13.67 3.05
N PRO A 14 -22.21 13.77 2.99
CA PRO A 14 -21.47 12.69 2.38
C PRO A 14 -21.90 11.47 3.17
N PHE A 15 -22.60 10.54 2.51
CA PHE A 15 -22.58 9.17 2.97
C PHE A 15 -21.08 8.88 3.03
N VAL A 16 -20.51 8.97 4.23
CA VAL A 16 -19.25 8.34 4.54
C VAL A 16 -19.62 6.88 4.39
N SER A 17 -19.57 6.40 3.14
CA SER A 17 -19.59 4.99 2.85
C SER A 17 -18.46 4.48 3.70
N SER A 18 -18.81 3.85 4.81
CA SER A 18 -17.86 3.28 5.75
C SER A 18 -16.88 2.52 4.88
N ALA A 19 -15.65 3.01 4.80
CA ALA A 19 -14.66 2.30 4.03
C ALA A 19 -14.55 0.90 4.66
N ASN A 20 -14.34 -0.07 3.79
CA ASN A 20 -14.27 -1.46 4.19
C ASN A 20 -12.89 -1.93 3.76
N THR A 21 -12.12 -2.37 4.74
CA THR A 21 -10.76 -2.83 4.55
C THR A 21 -10.73 -4.36 4.61
N LEU A 22 -10.21 -4.99 3.57
CA LEU A 22 -9.99 -6.43 3.54
C LEU A 22 -8.58 -6.76 4.04
N LEU A 23 -8.50 -7.58 5.07
CA LEU A 23 -7.25 -8.08 5.65
C LEU A 23 -7.02 -9.52 5.16
N LEU A 24 -6.02 -9.71 4.30
CA LEU A 24 -5.74 -11.01 3.68
C LEU A 24 -4.51 -11.68 4.29
N TYR A 25 -4.69 -12.94 4.68
CA TYR A 25 -3.63 -13.86 5.10
C TYR A 25 -3.75 -15.17 4.31
N LYS A 26 -2.75 -16.07 4.45
CA LYS A 26 -2.83 -17.45 3.94
C LYS A 26 -3.04 -18.40 5.11
N ALA A 27 -4.10 -19.20 5.09
CA ALA A 27 -4.32 -20.20 6.14
C ALA A 27 -3.21 -21.26 6.18
N SER A 28 -2.61 -21.59 5.03
CA SER A 28 -1.50 -22.56 4.98
C SER A 28 -0.22 -22.12 5.69
N GLU A 29 -0.14 -20.85 6.13
CA GLU A 29 1.01 -20.29 6.86
C GLU A 29 0.82 -20.34 8.39
N GLN A 30 -0.03 -21.25 8.88
CA GLN A 30 -0.18 -21.56 10.30
C GLN A 30 -0.48 -20.33 11.18
N GLY A 31 -1.26 -19.39 10.64
CA GLY A 31 -1.68 -18.19 11.35
C GLY A 31 -0.64 -17.06 11.42
N TYR A 32 0.49 -17.15 10.69
CA TYR A 32 1.50 -16.08 10.64
C TYR A 32 0.89 -14.72 10.28
N GLY A 33 0.31 -14.60 9.07
CA GLY A 33 -0.24 -13.35 8.58
C GLY A 33 -1.44 -12.89 9.40
N GLU A 34 -2.32 -13.82 9.77
CA GLU A 34 -3.50 -13.54 10.59
C GLU A 34 -3.13 -12.94 11.94
N SER A 35 -2.12 -13.49 12.62
CA SER A 35 -1.65 -13.00 13.92
C SER A 35 -1.07 -11.61 13.83
N ILE A 36 -0.29 -11.32 12.77
CA ILE A 36 0.28 -9.99 12.53
C ILE A 36 -0.84 -8.96 12.29
N LEU A 37 -1.79 -9.30 11.40
CA LEU A 37 -2.92 -8.43 11.08
C LEU A 37 -3.77 -8.14 12.32
N LYS A 38 -4.12 -9.17 13.10
CA LYS A 38 -4.91 -9.01 14.34
C LYS A 38 -4.17 -8.21 15.41
N ARG A 39 -2.85 -8.37 15.53
CA ARG A 39 -2.06 -7.72 16.57
C ARG A 39 -1.75 -6.26 16.25
N TYR A 40 -1.48 -5.93 14.99
CA TYR A 40 -0.93 -4.62 14.63
C TYR A 40 -1.83 -3.78 13.72
N ILE A 41 -2.69 -4.39 12.91
CA ILE A 41 -3.52 -3.65 11.96
C ILE A 41 -4.94 -3.43 12.51
N VAL A 42 -5.56 -4.50 13.03
CA VAL A 42 -6.92 -4.45 13.57
C VAL A 42 -7.10 -3.38 14.66
N PRO A 43 -6.18 -3.21 15.64
CA PRO A 43 -6.32 -2.15 16.64
C PRO A 43 -6.35 -0.75 16.00
N GLU A 44 -5.55 -0.51 14.97
CA GLU A 44 -5.46 0.79 14.30
C GLU A 44 -6.72 1.08 13.48
N LEU A 45 -7.27 0.08 12.79
CA LEU A 45 -8.55 0.22 12.07
C LEU A 45 -9.71 0.51 13.03
N LYS A 46 -9.73 -0.14 14.21
CA LYS A 46 -10.74 0.12 15.25
C LYS A 46 -10.67 1.54 15.78
N LYS A 47 -9.47 2.11 15.96
CA LYS A 47 -9.31 3.50 16.44
C LYS A 47 -9.95 4.53 15.51
N ILE A 48 -9.99 4.24 14.21
CA ILE A 48 -10.58 5.13 13.20
C ILE A 48 -12.00 4.72 12.77
N ASN A 49 -12.63 3.79 13.49
CA ASN A 49 -13.96 3.24 13.17
C ASN A 49 -14.08 2.69 11.74
N GLU A 50 -12.99 2.16 11.18
CA GLU A 50 -12.98 1.52 9.87
C GLU A 50 -13.56 0.10 9.96
N LYS A 51 -14.49 -0.25 9.06
CA LYS A 51 -14.99 -1.62 8.95
C LYS A 51 -13.93 -2.48 8.28
N PHE A 52 -13.81 -3.72 8.71
CA PHE A 52 -12.87 -4.64 8.10
C PHE A 52 -13.37 -6.08 8.11
N THR A 53 -12.89 -6.83 7.13
CA THR A 53 -13.07 -8.28 7.02
C THR A 53 -11.70 -8.93 7.02
N ILE A 54 -11.51 -9.95 7.86
CA ILE A 54 -10.29 -10.78 7.81
C ILE A 54 -10.62 -12.06 7.07
N ALA A 55 -9.85 -12.41 6.05
CA ALA A 55 -10.13 -13.58 5.24
C ALA A 55 -8.86 -14.28 4.73
N ASP A 56 -8.97 -15.59 4.56
CA ASP A 56 -7.95 -16.41 3.94
C ASP A 56 -8.01 -16.25 2.42
N VAL A 57 -6.94 -15.72 1.83
CA VAL A 57 -6.82 -15.53 0.37
C VAL A 57 -6.88 -16.83 -0.42
N GLU A 58 -6.55 -17.97 0.22
CA GLU A 58 -6.61 -19.29 -0.42
C GLU A 58 -8.05 -19.84 -0.48
N SER A 59 -9.03 -19.16 0.14
CA SER A 59 -10.45 -19.51 0.07
C SER A 59 -11.14 -18.95 -1.19
N THR A 60 -12.07 -19.72 -1.75
CA THR A 60 -12.56 -19.53 -3.13
C THR A 60 -13.54 -18.36 -3.33
N SER A 61 -14.04 -17.71 -2.28
CA SER A 61 -15.25 -16.86 -2.33
C SER A 61 -15.02 -15.36 -2.16
N ILE A 62 -13.78 -14.88 -2.07
CA ILE A 62 -13.52 -13.47 -1.76
C ILE A 62 -13.60 -12.60 -3.01
N SER A 63 -14.56 -11.67 -3.03
CA SER A 63 -14.65 -10.55 -3.98
C SER A 63 -13.87 -9.35 -3.45
N PHE A 64 -13.10 -8.67 -4.31
CA PHE A 64 -12.37 -7.45 -3.93
C PHE A 64 -13.19 -6.17 -4.17
N HIS A 65 -14.31 -6.26 -4.89
CA HIS A 65 -15.12 -5.09 -5.28
C HIS A 65 -15.83 -4.41 -4.11
N ASP A 66 -16.05 -5.11 -3.00
CA ASP A 66 -16.77 -4.60 -1.82
C ASP A 66 -15.86 -3.83 -0.84
N PHE A 67 -14.60 -3.61 -1.23
CA PHE A 67 -13.56 -3.05 -0.38
C PHE A 67 -12.92 -1.84 -1.05
N HIS A 68 -12.48 -0.87 -0.23
CA HIS A 68 -11.71 0.30 -0.70
C HIS A 68 -10.21 0.12 -0.48
N SER A 69 -9.85 -0.69 0.52
CA SER A 69 -8.47 -1.01 0.86
C SER A 69 -8.29 -2.51 1.05
N ILE A 70 -7.15 -3.02 0.60
CA ILE A 70 -6.69 -4.37 0.88
C ILE A 70 -5.35 -4.24 1.60
N ILE A 71 -5.21 -4.96 2.72
CA ILE A 71 -3.94 -5.11 3.44
C ILE A 71 -3.60 -6.59 3.47
N THR A 72 -2.42 -6.93 2.95
CA THR A 72 -1.97 -8.33 2.86
C THR A 72 -0.80 -8.56 3.81
N CYS A 73 -0.71 -9.76 4.38
CA CYS A 73 0.47 -10.20 5.11
C CYS A 73 0.72 -11.68 4.85
N TYR A 74 1.81 -11.98 4.15
CA TYR A 74 2.19 -13.35 3.78
C TYR A 74 3.63 -13.65 4.18
N TYR A 75 3.89 -14.88 4.61
CA TYR A 75 5.24 -15.36 4.90
C TYR A 75 5.94 -15.86 3.64
N THR A 76 5.25 -16.68 2.87
CA THR A 76 5.74 -17.42 1.70
C THR A 76 5.37 -16.71 0.40
N SER A 77 6.17 -16.95 -0.63
CA SER A 77 5.98 -16.36 -1.96
C SER A 77 5.11 -17.21 -2.90
N ASP A 78 4.63 -18.37 -2.44
CA ASP A 78 3.86 -19.32 -3.24
C ASP A 78 2.35 -19.11 -3.05
N MET A 79 1.59 -18.98 -4.14
CA MET A 79 0.14 -18.80 -4.14
C MET A 79 -0.51 -19.79 -5.10
N LYS A 80 -1.64 -20.39 -4.72
CA LYS A 80 -2.45 -21.15 -5.68
C LYS A 80 -3.10 -20.17 -6.67
N ASN A 81 -2.98 -20.42 -7.98
CA ASN A 81 -3.46 -19.51 -9.02
C ASN A 81 -2.85 -18.10 -8.86
N ALA A 82 -1.52 -18.05 -8.75
CA ALA A 82 -0.78 -16.83 -8.47
C ALA A 82 -1.07 -15.71 -9.49
N ILE A 83 -1.11 -16.03 -10.78
CA ILE A 83 -1.43 -15.05 -11.85
C ILE A 83 -2.86 -14.53 -11.68
N GLY A 84 -3.84 -15.40 -11.43
CA GLY A 84 -5.22 -14.97 -11.20
C GLY A 84 -5.36 -14.06 -9.99
N TYR A 85 -4.60 -14.30 -8.93
CA TYR A 85 -4.55 -13.40 -7.77
C TYR A 85 -3.94 -12.03 -8.13
N LEU A 86 -2.84 -12.00 -8.89
CA LEU A 86 -2.22 -10.74 -9.35
C LEU A 86 -3.15 -9.93 -10.27
N HIS A 87 -3.91 -10.60 -11.15
CA HIS A 87 -4.93 -9.95 -11.97
C HIS A 87 -6.02 -9.32 -11.10
N LYS A 88 -6.55 -10.05 -10.11
CA LYS A 88 -7.55 -9.50 -9.17
C LYS A 88 -7.03 -8.27 -8.42
N LEU A 89 -5.78 -8.29 -7.97
CA LEU A 89 -5.15 -7.12 -7.34
C LEU A 89 -4.99 -5.96 -8.32
N SER A 90 -4.62 -6.23 -9.56
CA SER A 90 -4.47 -5.21 -10.60
C SER A 90 -5.82 -4.56 -10.92
N ASP A 91 -6.87 -5.34 -11.11
CA ASP A 91 -8.24 -4.85 -11.34
C ASP A 91 -8.75 -4.00 -10.17
N PHE A 92 -8.47 -4.45 -8.93
CA PHE A 92 -8.79 -3.70 -7.72
C PHE A 92 -8.07 -2.33 -7.69
N LEU A 93 -6.78 -2.29 -8.01
CA LEU A 93 -6.03 -1.03 -8.08
C LEU A 93 -6.50 -0.13 -9.22
N MET A 94 -6.84 -0.70 -10.39
CA MET A 94 -7.38 0.02 -11.55
C MET A 94 -8.70 0.72 -11.24
N THR A 95 -9.51 0.15 -10.34
CA THR A 95 -10.79 0.73 -9.92
C THR A 95 -10.66 1.75 -8.78
N GLY A 96 -9.43 2.12 -8.40
CA GLY A 96 -9.15 3.11 -7.36
C GLY A 96 -8.99 2.52 -5.96
N GLY A 97 -8.94 1.20 -5.84
CA GLY A 97 -8.60 0.51 -4.61
C GLY A 97 -7.18 0.82 -4.14
N LYS A 98 -6.93 0.68 -2.83
CA LYS A 98 -5.62 0.90 -2.22
C LYS A 98 -5.05 -0.40 -1.66
N LEU A 99 -3.81 -0.72 -1.99
CA LEU A 99 -3.17 -1.97 -1.59
C LEU A 99 -1.96 -1.72 -0.68
N PHE A 100 -1.96 -2.29 0.51
CA PHE A 100 -0.79 -2.30 1.38
C PHE A 100 -0.27 -3.71 1.59
N ILE A 101 0.97 -3.94 1.18
CA ILE A 101 1.62 -5.25 1.22
C ILE A 101 2.57 -5.29 2.40
N ILE A 102 2.35 -6.21 3.34
CA ILE A 102 3.27 -6.48 4.45
C ILE A 102 4.07 -7.74 4.12
N ASN A 103 5.39 -7.62 4.24
CA ASN A 103 6.39 -8.62 3.90
C ASN A 103 6.56 -8.84 2.38
N ASN A 104 5.64 -9.53 1.72
CA ASN A 104 5.72 -9.80 0.29
C ASN A 104 4.32 -10.01 -0.33
N ILE A 105 4.22 -9.93 -1.65
CA ILE A 105 2.94 -10.06 -2.39
C ILE A 105 2.35 -11.48 -2.37
N GLY A 106 3.13 -12.47 -1.95
CA GLY A 106 2.66 -13.84 -1.75
C GLY A 106 2.51 -14.67 -3.01
N ALA A 107 2.67 -14.08 -4.20
CA ALA A 107 2.35 -14.69 -5.49
C ALA A 107 3.51 -14.54 -6.49
N ILE A 108 4.74 -14.85 -6.08
CA ILE A 108 5.90 -14.91 -6.99
C ILE A 108 5.95 -16.27 -7.70
N LYS A 109 5.38 -17.31 -7.07
CA LYS A 109 5.34 -18.68 -7.60
C LYS A 109 3.93 -19.25 -7.53
N ASP A 110 3.58 -20.07 -8.50
CA ASP A 110 2.32 -20.82 -8.48
C ASP A 110 2.47 -22.12 -7.68
N LYS A 111 1.63 -22.30 -6.66
CA LYS A 111 1.71 -23.44 -5.76
C LYS A 111 1.14 -24.68 -6.43
N GLY A 112 2.01 -25.59 -6.85
CA GLY A 112 1.64 -26.88 -7.45
C GLY A 112 1.41 -26.83 -8.97
N GLY A 113 1.70 -25.69 -9.62
CA GLY A 113 1.65 -25.52 -11.07
C GLY A 113 3.01 -25.20 -11.68
N THR A 114 3.07 -25.20 -13.01
CA THR A 114 4.26 -24.78 -13.79
C THR A 114 4.15 -23.34 -14.29
N ASN A 115 2.97 -22.72 -14.19
CA ASN A 115 2.67 -21.40 -14.72
C ASN A 115 3.00 -20.29 -13.71
N ASN A 116 4.30 -20.14 -13.42
CA ASN A 116 4.77 -19.13 -12.48
C ASN A 116 4.58 -17.71 -13.05
N PRO A 117 4.17 -16.73 -12.22
CA PRO A 117 4.16 -15.33 -12.60
C PRO A 117 5.51 -14.84 -13.11
N THR A 118 5.48 -14.06 -14.18
CA THR A 118 6.63 -13.34 -14.72
C THR A 118 6.83 -12.00 -14.00
N LEU A 119 7.93 -11.30 -14.32
CA LEU A 119 8.12 -9.92 -13.90
C LEU A 119 7.03 -8.98 -14.42
N LEU A 120 6.43 -9.28 -15.57
CA LEU A 120 5.36 -8.47 -16.12
C LEU A 120 4.11 -8.59 -15.24
N ASP A 121 3.75 -9.80 -14.84
CA ASP A 121 2.60 -10.07 -13.97
C ASP A 121 2.76 -9.40 -12.59
N LEU A 122 3.95 -9.50 -11.99
CA LEU A 122 4.24 -8.84 -10.72
C LEU A 122 4.18 -7.32 -10.86
N ASN A 123 4.79 -6.76 -11.91
CA ASN A 123 4.85 -5.32 -12.12
C ASN A 123 3.53 -4.73 -12.60
N ALA A 124 2.57 -5.52 -13.09
CA ALA A 124 1.20 -5.06 -13.33
C ALA A 124 0.60 -4.50 -12.02
N VAL A 125 0.80 -5.19 -10.89
CA VAL A 125 0.36 -4.71 -9.57
C VAL A 125 1.24 -3.56 -9.07
N TYR A 126 2.56 -3.79 -9.00
CA TYR A 126 3.47 -2.82 -8.38
C TYR A 126 3.47 -1.45 -9.09
N ASN A 127 3.33 -1.42 -10.41
CA ASN A 127 3.34 -0.16 -11.15
C ASN A 127 2.11 0.70 -10.82
N PHE A 128 0.94 0.12 -10.54
CA PHE A 128 -0.21 0.89 -10.03
C PHE A 128 0.04 1.49 -8.65
N MET A 129 1.00 0.94 -7.91
CA MET A 129 1.49 1.47 -6.63
C MET A 129 2.70 2.42 -6.79
N GLY A 130 3.11 2.76 -8.03
CA GLY A 130 4.19 3.71 -8.32
C GLY A 130 5.61 3.17 -8.15
N ILE A 131 5.76 1.85 -8.02
CA ILE A 131 7.05 1.15 -7.85
C ILE A 131 7.19 0.01 -8.86
N SER A 132 8.40 -0.38 -9.19
CA SER A 132 8.65 -1.59 -10.01
C SER A 132 9.59 -2.54 -9.28
N TYR A 133 9.16 -3.79 -9.12
CA TYR A 133 9.99 -4.85 -8.60
C TYR A 133 11.04 -5.31 -9.62
N LYS A 134 12.27 -5.52 -9.13
CA LYS A 134 13.44 -5.85 -9.97
C LYS A 134 14.18 -7.11 -9.51
N PHE A 135 13.57 -7.93 -8.66
CA PHE A 135 14.23 -9.05 -7.96
C PHE A 135 15.48 -8.62 -7.19
N GLY A 136 16.28 -9.59 -6.73
CA GLY A 136 17.54 -9.33 -6.03
C GLY A 136 17.41 -9.36 -4.52
N TRP A 137 16.60 -10.27 -3.98
CA TRP A 137 16.61 -10.55 -2.55
C TRP A 137 18.02 -10.94 -2.12
N GLN A 138 18.52 -10.29 -1.06
CA GLN A 138 19.82 -10.63 -0.48
C GLN A 138 19.86 -10.23 0.99
N ARG A 139 20.70 -10.93 1.77
CA ARG A 139 20.87 -10.66 3.20
C ARG A 139 22.10 -9.81 3.44
N ILE A 140 21.91 -8.64 4.05
CA ILE A 140 23.00 -7.69 4.35
C ILE A 140 22.99 -7.27 5.81
N LYS A 141 24.12 -6.76 6.32
CA LYS A 141 24.15 -6.02 7.58
C LYS A 141 23.67 -4.60 7.31
N ILE A 142 22.66 -4.17 8.05
CA ILE A 142 22.11 -2.82 7.95
C ILE A 142 22.97 -1.89 8.80
N ASN A 143 23.71 -1.02 8.14
CA ASN A 143 24.62 -0.08 8.81
C ASN A 143 24.04 1.34 8.90
N ASN A 144 23.17 1.71 7.94
CA ASN A 144 22.53 3.02 7.91
C ASN A 144 21.12 2.87 7.31
N ILE A 145 20.17 3.52 7.97
CA ILE A 145 18.77 3.63 7.54
C ILE A 145 18.50 5.11 7.31
N GLN A 146 18.03 5.43 6.12
CA GLN A 146 17.37 6.70 5.86
C GLN A 146 15.91 6.53 6.28
N ALA A 147 15.48 7.27 7.30
CA ALA A 147 14.14 7.19 7.83
C ALA A 147 13.44 8.55 7.81
N ASP A 148 12.15 8.53 7.48
CA ASP A 148 11.25 9.62 7.82
C ASP A 148 10.91 9.54 9.32
N LYS A 149 11.40 10.52 10.08
CA LYS A 149 11.22 10.60 11.54
C LYS A 149 9.76 10.73 11.93
N ASP A 150 8.89 11.23 11.07
CA ASP A 150 7.45 11.35 11.37
C ASP A 150 6.77 9.99 11.51
N TYR A 151 7.37 8.92 11.00
CA TYR A 151 6.84 7.55 11.07
C TYR A 151 7.64 6.65 12.01
N LEU A 152 8.60 7.19 12.76
CA LEU A 152 9.38 6.43 13.73
C LEU A 152 8.79 6.53 15.14
N LEU A 153 8.74 5.41 15.84
CA LEU A 153 8.44 5.34 17.28
C LEU A 153 9.71 5.43 18.14
N GLU A 154 10.85 5.07 17.57
CA GLU A 154 12.16 5.10 18.21
C GLU A 154 13.16 5.77 17.28
N ASN A 155 14.04 6.60 17.86
CA ASN A 155 15.13 7.20 17.10
C ASN A 155 16.24 6.17 16.91
N ASP A 156 16.72 6.03 15.66
CA ASP A 156 17.88 5.20 15.28
C ASP A 156 17.77 3.70 15.62
N PRO A 157 16.77 2.99 15.08
CA PRO A 157 16.58 1.56 15.31
C PRO A 157 17.74 0.69 14.77
N ASP A 158 18.19 -0.29 15.56
CA ASP A 158 19.16 -1.31 15.12
C ASP A 158 18.44 -2.49 14.48
N TYR A 159 18.73 -2.77 13.21
CA TYR A 159 18.14 -3.91 12.49
C TYR A 159 19.08 -5.12 12.38
N GLY A 160 20.38 -5.00 12.64
CA GLY A 160 21.34 -6.07 12.45
C GLY A 160 21.40 -6.62 11.01
N LYS A 161 21.37 -7.95 10.84
CA LYS A 161 21.39 -8.62 9.51
C LYS A 161 19.98 -8.96 9.03
N ARG A 162 19.52 -8.27 7.98
CA ARG A 162 18.18 -8.43 7.39
C ARG A 162 18.23 -8.64 5.87
N GLY A 163 17.14 -9.16 5.31
CA GLY A 163 16.96 -9.31 3.87
C GLY A 163 16.45 -8.02 3.25
N ILE A 164 17.03 -7.59 2.14
CA ILE A 164 16.57 -6.45 1.33
C ILE A 164 16.06 -6.96 -0.03
N GLU A 165 15.12 -6.23 -0.61
CA GLU A 165 14.61 -6.46 -1.96
C GLU A 165 14.63 -5.15 -2.75
N TYR A 166 14.87 -5.24 -4.07
CA TYR A 166 14.98 -4.05 -4.90
C TYR A 166 13.65 -3.69 -5.55
N TYR A 167 13.11 -2.54 -5.15
CA TYR A 167 12.03 -1.84 -5.82
C TYR A 167 12.54 -0.51 -6.37
N LYS A 168 12.35 -0.27 -7.67
CA LYS A 168 12.60 1.04 -8.28
C LYS A 168 11.36 1.90 -8.06
N ILE A 169 11.48 2.95 -7.28
CA ILE A 169 10.47 4.01 -7.21
C ILE A 169 10.58 4.84 -8.50
N PHE A 170 9.49 4.99 -9.25
CA PHE A 170 9.47 5.83 -10.45
C PHE A 170 8.46 6.97 -10.36
N SER A 171 7.45 6.87 -9.48
CA SER A 171 6.53 7.96 -9.22
C SER A 171 7.06 8.89 -8.13
N SER A 172 6.98 10.20 -8.40
CA SER A 172 7.29 11.28 -7.45
C SER A 172 6.35 11.33 -6.23
N LEU A 173 5.22 10.61 -6.30
CA LEU A 173 4.20 10.56 -5.25
C LEU A 173 4.47 9.46 -4.21
N ILE A 174 5.50 8.63 -4.43
CA ILE A 174 5.88 7.57 -3.49
C ILE A 174 6.90 8.10 -2.52
N HIS A 175 6.56 7.98 -1.25
CA HIS A 175 7.37 8.42 -0.13
C HIS A 175 8.05 7.22 0.53
N PRO A 176 9.39 7.12 0.48
CA PRO A 176 10.12 6.12 1.25
C PRO A 176 10.12 6.51 2.72
N ILE A 177 9.43 5.72 3.55
CA ILE A 177 9.47 5.85 5.00
C ILE A 177 10.79 5.33 5.54
N LEU A 178 11.24 4.16 5.05
CA LEU A 178 12.53 3.58 5.37
C LEU A 178 13.25 3.20 4.08
N ALA A 179 14.53 3.52 3.99
CA ALA A 179 15.41 3.07 2.93
C ALA A 179 16.83 2.79 3.45
N THR A 180 17.59 1.97 2.74
CA THR A 180 19.02 1.74 3.03
C THR A 180 19.84 1.78 1.75
N GLN A 181 21.14 2.05 1.87
CA GLN A 181 22.06 2.04 0.74
C GLN A 181 22.93 0.80 0.76
N PHE A 182 23.02 0.11 -0.38
CA PHE A 182 23.89 -1.05 -0.55
C PHE A 182 24.36 -1.15 -2.00
N GLY A 183 25.66 -1.36 -2.22
CA GLY A 183 26.22 -1.52 -3.57
C GLY A 183 25.89 -0.38 -4.54
N GLY A 184 25.89 0.87 -4.05
CA GLY A 184 25.59 2.06 -4.85
C GLY A 184 24.10 2.26 -5.21
N LYS A 185 23.20 1.45 -4.66
CA LYS A 185 21.76 1.55 -4.87
C LYS A 185 21.03 1.86 -3.56
N THR A 186 19.93 2.59 -3.67
CA THR A 186 18.98 2.79 -2.57
C THR A 186 17.91 1.71 -2.64
N TYR A 187 17.72 0.99 -1.54
CA TYR A 187 16.70 -0.03 -1.36
C TYR A 187 15.59 0.53 -0.49
N PRO A 188 14.41 0.82 -1.04
CA PRO A 188 13.25 1.11 -0.22
C PRO A 188 12.84 -0.13 0.59
N LEU A 189 12.59 0.07 1.88
CA LEU A 189 12.26 -0.98 2.84
C LEU A 189 10.80 -0.87 3.29
N VAL A 190 10.36 0.38 3.48
CA VAL A 190 8.97 0.74 3.72
C VAL A 190 8.66 1.95 2.85
N VAL A 191 7.65 1.83 1.98
CA VAL A 191 7.20 2.90 1.11
C VAL A 191 5.70 3.05 1.20
N LEU A 192 5.26 4.29 1.02
CA LEU A 192 3.86 4.65 1.04
C LEU A 192 3.56 5.63 -0.09
N GLY A 193 2.41 5.48 -0.71
CA GLY A 193 1.95 6.29 -1.83
C GLY A 193 0.43 6.39 -1.86
N PRO A 194 -0.12 7.07 -2.87
CA PRO A 194 -1.55 7.36 -2.95
C PRO A 194 -2.43 6.10 -3.10
N ASN A 195 -1.91 5.05 -3.75
CA ASN A 195 -2.61 3.78 -3.99
C ASN A 195 -2.17 2.68 -3.01
N GLY A 196 -1.52 3.06 -1.91
CA GLY A 196 -1.02 2.14 -0.88
C GLY A 196 0.51 2.05 -0.86
N GLY A 197 1.07 0.89 -0.55
CA GLY A 197 2.52 0.78 -0.33
C GLY A 197 3.00 -0.63 0.02
N ILE A 198 4.29 -0.77 0.32
CA ILE A 198 4.88 -2.02 0.77
C ILE A 198 5.76 -1.78 1.99
N ALA A 199 5.67 -2.68 2.97
CA ALA A 199 6.53 -2.71 4.13
C ALA A 199 7.17 -4.09 4.26
N LEU A 200 8.49 -4.17 4.12
CA LEU A 200 9.23 -5.38 4.46
C LEU A 200 9.12 -5.61 5.97
N TYR A 201 8.43 -6.68 6.37
CA TYR A 201 7.99 -6.91 7.76
C TYR A 201 9.13 -6.80 8.78
N ASN A 202 10.33 -7.29 8.43
CA ASN A 202 11.49 -7.28 9.31
C ASN A 202 12.12 -5.89 9.56
N TYR A 203 11.56 -4.83 8.95
CA TYR A 203 11.94 -3.43 9.18
C TYR A 203 10.89 -2.64 9.96
N ILE A 204 9.74 -3.26 10.22
CA ILE A 204 8.75 -2.73 11.16
C ILE A 204 9.24 -2.91 12.61
N PHE A 205 10.13 -3.89 12.85
CA PHE A 205 10.71 -4.21 14.15
C PHE A 205 12.24 -4.12 14.15
N ASP A 206 12.81 -3.71 15.28
CA ASP A 206 14.26 -3.72 15.51
C ASP A 206 14.82 -5.15 15.69
N SER A 207 16.12 -5.26 15.99
CA SER A 207 16.83 -6.51 16.24
C SER A 207 16.37 -7.22 17.52
N LYS A 208 15.75 -6.50 18.45
CA LYS A 208 15.21 -6.99 19.73
C LYS A 208 13.73 -7.36 19.65
N GLY A 209 13.05 -7.04 18.54
CA GLY A 209 11.63 -7.28 18.32
C GLY A 209 10.71 -6.15 18.80
N ASN A 210 11.26 -4.98 19.13
CA ASN A 210 10.48 -3.78 19.43
C ASN A 210 9.88 -3.21 18.14
N LEU A 211 8.65 -2.71 18.23
CA LEU A 211 8.01 -1.99 17.13
C LEU A 211 8.67 -0.62 16.97
N VAL A 212 9.18 -0.29 15.78
CA VAL A 212 9.92 0.96 15.54
C VAL A 212 9.27 1.85 14.48
N VAL A 213 8.37 1.30 13.67
CA VAL A 213 7.57 2.06 12.70
C VAL A 213 6.15 2.26 13.23
N ASP A 214 5.64 3.49 13.11
CA ASP A 214 4.26 3.84 13.45
C ASP A 214 3.29 3.29 12.40
N ILE A 215 2.86 2.05 12.61
CA ILE A 215 1.87 1.37 11.78
C ILE A 215 0.54 2.15 11.78
N GLY A 216 0.16 2.78 12.89
CA GLY A 216 -1.08 3.54 13.00
C GLY A 216 -1.14 4.67 11.98
N LYS A 217 -0.06 5.47 11.88
CA LYS A 217 0.04 6.54 10.86
C LYS A 217 -0.02 5.99 9.43
N ILE A 218 0.64 4.87 9.16
CA ILE A 218 0.60 4.22 7.84
C ILE A 218 -0.83 3.80 7.50
N ILE A 219 -1.53 3.13 8.42
CA ILE A 219 -2.91 2.66 8.23
C ILE A 219 -3.87 3.83 8.03
N VAL A 220 -3.76 4.90 8.82
CA VAL A 220 -4.54 6.13 8.63
C VAL A 220 -4.34 6.70 7.23
N LYS A 221 -3.09 6.84 6.77
CA LYS A 221 -2.78 7.33 5.43
C LYS A 221 -3.31 6.42 4.32
N ILE A 222 -3.30 5.10 4.50
CA ILE A 222 -3.85 4.17 3.51
C ILE A 222 -5.36 4.31 3.47
N VAL A 223 -6.05 4.12 4.59
CA VAL A 223 -7.51 4.06 4.63
C VAL A 223 -8.12 5.42 4.32
N ILE A 224 -7.74 6.44 5.09
CA ILE A 224 -8.33 7.78 5.02
C ILE A 224 -7.68 8.61 3.90
N GLY A 225 -6.39 8.40 3.62
CA GLY A 225 -5.62 9.25 2.73
C GLY A 225 -4.93 10.41 3.46
N ASP A 226 -4.21 11.24 2.71
CA ASP A 226 -3.88 12.58 3.21
C ASP A 226 -5.17 13.40 3.25
N LEU A 227 -5.56 13.87 4.45
CA LEU A 227 -6.64 14.86 4.59
C LEU A 227 -6.32 16.16 3.83
N HIS A 228 -5.05 16.38 3.50
CA HIS A 228 -4.54 17.49 2.71
C HIS A 228 -4.38 17.18 1.21
N ARG A 229 -4.99 16.11 0.68
CA ARG A 229 -4.88 15.75 -0.75
C ARG A 229 -5.26 16.95 -1.63
N GLN A 230 -4.24 17.50 -2.30
CA GLN A 230 -4.45 18.26 -3.51
C GLN A 230 -4.78 17.23 -4.60
N ASN A 231 -5.99 17.28 -5.16
CA ASN A 231 -6.32 16.49 -6.36
C ASN A 231 -5.29 16.82 -7.44
N ARG A 232 -4.57 15.82 -7.97
CA ARG A 232 -3.60 16.03 -9.06
C ARG A 232 -4.09 15.34 -10.32
N VAL A 233 -3.94 16.02 -11.44
CA VAL A 233 -4.32 15.49 -12.76
C VAL A 233 -3.05 15.21 -13.55
N LEU A 234 -2.94 13.98 -14.07
CA LEU A 234 -1.89 13.61 -15.01
C LEU A 234 -2.25 14.19 -16.39
N MET A 235 -1.36 14.98 -16.96
CA MET A 235 -1.52 15.52 -18.31
C MET A 235 -0.57 14.80 -19.28
N VAL A 236 -1.13 14.11 -20.27
CA VAL A 236 -0.37 13.46 -21.34
C VAL A 236 -0.34 14.39 -22.55
N GLY A 237 0.81 14.98 -22.84
CA GLY A 237 1.00 16.04 -23.85
C GLY A 237 0.86 17.45 -23.29
N VAL A 238 1.48 18.45 -23.94
CA VAL A 238 1.44 19.86 -23.49
C VAL A 238 0.35 20.61 -24.23
N ASN A 239 -0.68 21.04 -23.51
CA ASN A 239 -1.67 22.01 -23.99
C ASN A 239 -1.70 23.21 -23.03
N GLU A 240 -1.44 24.42 -23.56
CA GLU A 240 -1.30 25.63 -22.74
C GLU A 240 -2.61 26.05 -22.07
N ASP A 241 -3.74 25.94 -22.79
CA ASP A 241 -5.06 26.29 -22.26
C ASP A 241 -5.48 25.37 -21.11
N ILE A 242 -5.25 24.06 -21.27
CA ILE A 242 -5.53 23.06 -20.23
C ILE A 242 -4.59 23.27 -19.03
N THR A 243 -3.31 23.57 -19.29
CA THR A 243 -2.33 23.88 -18.22
C THR A 243 -2.77 25.10 -17.42
N MET A 244 -3.23 26.16 -18.10
CA MET A 244 -3.72 27.36 -17.43
C MET A 244 -5.03 27.12 -16.68
N ALA A 245 -5.96 26.34 -17.23
CA ALA A 245 -7.20 25.98 -16.55
C ALA A 245 -6.93 25.29 -15.20
N PHE A 246 -6.02 24.32 -15.15
CA PHE A 246 -5.67 23.65 -13.90
C PHE A 246 -4.89 24.55 -12.93
N LYS A 247 -4.03 25.43 -13.45
CA LYS A 247 -3.33 26.44 -12.63
C LYS A 247 -4.32 27.39 -11.95
N TYR A 248 -5.34 27.86 -12.66
CA TYR A 248 -6.39 28.70 -12.08
C TYR A 248 -7.25 27.95 -11.06
N ALA A 249 -7.46 26.65 -11.26
CA ALA A 249 -8.19 25.79 -10.34
C ALA A 249 -7.39 25.36 -9.10
N LEU A 250 -6.12 25.81 -8.96
CA LEU A 250 -5.19 25.39 -7.90
C LEU A 250 -4.99 23.87 -7.81
N VAL A 251 -5.16 23.18 -8.94
CA VAL A 251 -4.95 21.73 -9.09
C VAL A 251 -3.49 21.51 -9.51
N PRO A 252 -2.65 20.84 -8.70
CA PRO A 252 -1.28 20.56 -9.09
C PRO A 252 -1.24 19.56 -10.25
N LEU A 253 -0.33 19.79 -11.20
CA LEU A 253 -0.14 18.96 -12.38
C LEU A 253 1.09 18.07 -12.20
N ASP A 254 0.94 16.77 -12.43
CA ASP A 254 2.09 15.87 -12.68
C ASP A 254 2.33 15.84 -14.18
N LYS A 255 3.55 16.20 -14.60
CA LYS A 255 3.98 16.17 -16.01
C LYS A 255 4.83 14.91 -16.23
N SER A 256 4.34 14.01 -17.08
CA SER A 256 5.10 12.85 -17.59
C SER A 256 5.86 13.19 -18.85
#